data_AF-A0A846ZJI0-F1
#
_entry.id   AF-A0A846ZJI0-F1
#
_cell.length_a   1.000
_cell.length_b   1.000
_cell.length_c   1.000
_cell.angle_alpha   90.00
_cell.angle_beta   90.00
_cell.angle_gamma   90.00
#
_symmetry.space_group_name_H-M   'P 1'
#
loop_
_entity.id
_entity.type
_entity.pdbx_description
1 polymer ?
#
loop_
_entity_poly.entity_id
_entity_poly.type
_entity_poly.pdbx_seq_one_letter_code
_entity_poly.pdbx_strand_id
1 'polypeptide(L)'
;MTAMNMFRRLLGGQAERRQESRVQAEAGACVMVVDDSSTIRAVLAKLLIQDGYAVLPVESGEQALELARSERPALIFLDIVLPGMNGFMVLRTLRHDERTRDIPIVMISGNAQATEQFYVQRFGADDFMKKPFGRAEVFDRIRRLVESGRMVARQESVSAAAVSSMSEEEMAAIPDVAMPDPEDVGGVDGGMRDEAPRV
;
A
#
# COMPACT_ATOMS: atom_id res chain seq x y z
N MET A 1 34.39 -22.43 -12.88
CA MET A 1 33.47 -21.42 -13.46
C MET A 1 32.08 -22.04 -13.55
N THR A 2 30.95 -21.52 -13.08
CA THR A 2 30.55 -20.43 -12.19
C THR A 2 29.08 -20.76 -11.88
N ALA A 3 28.80 -21.34 -10.71
CA ALA A 3 27.41 -21.65 -10.29
C ALA A 3 27.13 -21.33 -8.81
N MET A 4 28.09 -20.71 -8.09
CA MET A 4 28.00 -20.51 -6.63
C MET A 4 28.28 -19.07 -6.16
N ASN A 5 28.27 -18.08 -7.05
CA ASN A 5 28.46 -16.66 -6.67
C ASN A 5 27.20 -15.79 -6.71
N MET A 6 26.01 -16.37 -6.94
CA MET A 6 24.75 -15.60 -6.95
C MET A 6 24.15 -15.42 -5.54
N PHE A 7 24.48 -16.30 -4.58
CA PHE A 7 23.88 -16.30 -3.23
C PHE A 7 24.57 -15.39 -2.21
N ARG A 8 25.71 -14.75 -2.54
CA ARG A 8 26.47 -13.95 -1.56
C ARG A 8 26.08 -12.46 -1.50
N ARG A 9 25.12 -12.00 -2.31
CA ARG A 9 24.58 -10.63 -2.24
C ARG A 9 23.30 -10.49 -1.41
N LEU A 10 22.87 -11.56 -0.72
CA LEU A 10 21.68 -11.52 0.14
C LEU A 10 21.95 -11.07 1.59
N LEU A 11 23.20 -10.78 1.97
CA LEU A 11 23.59 -10.44 3.35
C LEU A 11 24.60 -9.28 3.42
N GLY A 12 24.39 -8.21 2.65
CA GLY A 12 25.21 -7.00 2.72
C GLY A 12 24.35 -5.75 2.69
N GLY A 13 24.34 -5.00 3.80
CA GLY A 13 23.81 -3.62 3.85
C GLY A 13 22.61 -3.39 4.76
N GLN A 14 22.77 -3.60 6.07
CA GLN A 14 21.82 -3.12 7.10
C GLN A 14 22.01 -1.61 7.43
N ALA A 15 22.88 -0.88 6.73
CA ALA A 15 23.30 0.47 7.13
C ALA A 15 22.88 1.63 6.18
N GLU A 16 22.39 1.35 4.96
CA GLU A 16 21.95 2.43 4.02
C GLU A 16 20.43 2.69 4.09
N ARG A 17 19.71 2.07 5.02
CA ARG A 17 18.23 2.11 5.10
C ARG A 17 17.63 3.42 5.62
N ARG A 18 18.41 4.48 5.87
CA ARG A 18 17.95 5.58 6.74
C ARG A 18 17.66 6.96 6.11
N GLN A 19 18.02 7.29 4.86
CA GLN A 19 18.00 8.72 4.50
C GLN A 19 17.69 9.08 3.04
N GLU A 20 16.64 8.52 2.45
CA GLU A 20 15.96 9.17 1.33
C GLU A 20 14.49 9.29 1.71
N SER A 21 13.96 10.52 1.75
CA SER A 21 12.55 10.78 2.06
C SER A 21 11.71 10.01 1.05
N ARG A 22 11.20 8.86 1.48
CA ARG A 22 10.53 7.93 0.57
C ARG A 22 9.21 8.58 0.20
N VAL A 23 9.13 9.08 -1.02
CA VAL A 23 7.88 9.33 -1.71
C VAL A 23 7.15 7.98 -1.79
N GLN A 24 6.34 7.66 -0.77
CA GLN A 24 5.55 6.43 -0.65
C GLN A 24 4.11 6.78 -1.01
N ALA A 25 3.38 5.88 -1.69
CA ALA A 25 1.93 6.01 -1.76
C ALA A 25 1.30 5.76 -0.38
N GLU A 26 0.04 6.17 -0.20
CA GLU A 26 -0.70 6.01 1.06
C GLU A 26 -0.56 4.59 1.64
N ALA A 27 -0.30 4.49 2.95
CA ALA A 27 -0.22 3.19 3.61
C ALA A 27 -1.57 2.47 3.50
N GLY A 28 -1.55 1.21 3.07
CA GLY A 28 -2.78 0.45 2.77
C GLY A 28 -3.38 0.71 1.39
N ALA A 29 -2.76 1.55 0.54
CA ALA A 29 -3.16 1.67 -0.86
C ALA A 29 -3.15 0.30 -1.54
N CYS A 30 -4.28 -0.07 -2.15
CA CYS A 30 -4.43 -1.34 -2.84
C CYS A 30 -3.72 -1.30 -4.20
N VAL A 31 -2.76 -2.19 -4.40
CA VAL A 31 -2.05 -2.38 -5.67
C VAL A 31 -2.50 -3.69 -6.29
N MET A 32 -3.06 -3.62 -7.49
CA MET A 32 -3.41 -4.81 -8.26
C MET A 32 -2.20 -5.30 -9.06
N VAL A 33 -1.96 -6.61 -9.04
CA VAL A 33 -0.88 -7.26 -9.79
C VAL A 33 -1.49 -8.29 -10.72
N VAL A 34 -1.45 -8.03 -12.03
CA VAL A 34 -2.05 -8.87 -13.07
C VAL A 34 -0.95 -9.57 -13.86
N ASP A 35 -0.83 -10.87 -13.68
CA ASP A 35 0.19 -11.71 -14.33
C ASP A 35 -0.26 -13.17 -14.26
N ASP A 36 -0.10 -13.97 -15.30
CA ASP A 36 -0.49 -15.40 -15.27
C ASP A 36 0.51 -16.24 -14.46
N SER A 37 1.76 -15.77 -14.31
CA SER A 37 2.78 -16.41 -13.49
C SER A 37 2.54 -16.18 -11.99
N SER A 38 2.17 -17.25 -11.28
CA SER A 38 2.07 -17.25 -9.81
C SER A 38 3.36 -16.79 -9.12
N THR A 39 4.52 -17.05 -9.72
CA THR A 39 5.83 -16.64 -9.18
C THR A 39 6.01 -15.13 -9.27
N ILE A 40 5.67 -14.51 -10.41
CA ILE A 40 5.76 -13.06 -10.57
C ILE A 40 4.77 -12.36 -9.62
N ARG A 41 3.53 -12.84 -9.52
CA ARG A 41 2.55 -12.32 -8.56
C ARG A 41 3.08 -12.38 -7.13
N ALA A 42 3.65 -13.52 -6.71
CA ALA A 42 4.19 -13.69 -5.36
C ALA A 42 5.40 -12.78 -5.08
N VAL A 43 6.33 -12.62 -6.03
CA VAL A 43 7.50 -11.74 -5.88
C VAL A 43 7.06 -10.29 -5.73
N LEU A 44 6.20 -9.81 -6.62
CA LEU A 44 5.75 -8.42 -6.60
C LEU A 44 4.89 -8.14 -5.35
N ALA A 45 3.99 -9.05 -4.99
CA ALA A 45 3.19 -8.94 -3.78
C ALA A 45 4.08 -8.85 -2.53
N LYS A 46 5.10 -9.71 -2.42
CA LYS A 46 6.05 -9.67 -1.29
C LYS A 46 6.76 -8.33 -1.20
N LEU A 47 7.25 -7.79 -2.32
CA LEU A 47 7.95 -6.51 -2.34
C LEU A 47 7.05 -5.35 -1.87
N LEU A 48 5.81 -5.33 -2.37
CA LEU A 48 4.81 -4.31 -2.07
C LEU A 48 4.31 -4.39 -0.62
N ILE A 49 3.96 -5.58 -0.13
CA ILE A 49 3.52 -5.77 1.26
C ILE A 49 4.62 -5.34 2.25
N GLN A 50 5.88 -5.66 1.97
CA GLN A 50 7.02 -5.24 2.81
C GLN A 50 7.20 -3.71 2.88
N ASP A 51 6.57 -2.96 1.98
CA ASP A 51 6.60 -1.50 1.95
C ASP A 51 5.26 -0.87 2.38
N GLY A 52 4.30 -1.68 2.86
CA GLY A 52 3.06 -1.21 3.48
C GLY A 52 1.85 -1.09 2.54
N TYR A 53 1.92 -1.66 1.33
CA TYR A 53 0.80 -1.70 0.39
C TYR A 53 -0.10 -2.90 0.65
N ALA A 54 -1.41 -2.74 0.44
CA ALA A 54 -2.30 -3.87 0.24
C ALA A 54 -2.14 -4.37 -1.20
N VAL A 55 -2.22 -5.69 -1.41
CA VAL A 55 -2.00 -6.27 -2.76
C VAL A 55 -3.17 -7.16 -3.16
N LEU A 56 -3.66 -6.93 -4.38
CA LEU A 56 -4.68 -7.74 -5.03
C LEU A 56 -4.05 -8.50 -6.21
N PRO A 57 -3.61 -9.76 -6.03
CA PRO A 57 -3.07 -10.56 -7.11
C PRO A 57 -4.20 -11.11 -8.00
N VAL A 58 -4.04 -10.97 -9.32
CA VAL A 58 -5.02 -11.38 -10.33
C VAL A 58 -4.30 -12.12 -11.46
N GLU A 59 -4.87 -13.23 -11.93
CA GLU A 59 -4.18 -14.12 -12.89
C GLU A 59 -4.54 -13.90 -14.37
N SER A 60 -5.63 -13.18 -14.64
CA SER A 60 -6.16 -13.01 -15.99
C SER A 60 -6.63 -11.58 -16.25
N GLY A 61 -6.64 -11.19 -17.53
CA GLY A 61 -7.10 -9.88 -17.95
C GLY A 61 -8.59 -9.65 -17.69
N GLU A 62 -9.41 -10.69 -17.86
CA GLU A 62 -10.85 -10.67 -17.65
C GLU A 62 -11.19 -10.38 -16.18
N GLN A 63 -10.56 -11.11 -15.25
CA GLN A 63 -10.73 -10.85 -13.82
C GLN A 63 -10.20 -9.46 -13.43
N ALA A 64 -9.12 -9.00 -14.06
CA ALA A 64 -8.58 -7.67 -13.79
C ALA A 64 -9.57 -6.56 -14.18
N LEU A 65 -10.28 -6.71 -15.31
CA LEU A 65 -11.31 -5.75 -15.73
C LEU A 65 -12.51 -5.72 -14.78
N GLU A 66 -12.92 -6.87 -14.26
CA GLU A 66 -14.01 -6.97 -13.29
C GLU A 66 -13.62 -6.32 -11.96
N LEU A 67 -12.52 -6.77 -11.36
CA LEU A 67 -12.04 -6.31 -10.06
C LEU A 67 -11.59 -4.85 -10.07
N ALA A 68 -11.06 -4.34 -11.19
CA ALA A 68 -10.67 -2.93 -11.25
C ALA A 68 -11.87 -1.99 -11.09
N ARG A 69 -13.06 -2.42 -11.53
CA ARG A 69 -14.30 -1.62 -11.40
C ARG A 69 -14.84 -1.61 -9.98
N SER A 70 -14.74 -2.74 -9.26
CA SER A 70 -15.25 -2.87 -7.88
C SER A 70 -14.24 -2.34 -6.86
N GLU A 71 -12.99 -2.77 -6.95
CA GLU A 71 -11.95 -2.52 -5.95
C GLU A 71 -11.24 -1.18 -6.13
N ARG A 72 -11.27 -0.62 -7.34
CA ARG A 72 -10.62 0.66 -7.71
C ARG A 72 -9.20 0.77 -7.12
N PRO A 73 -8.28 -0.12 -7.52
CA PRO A 73 -6.91 -0.11 -7.00
C PRO A 73 -6.24 1.25 -7.27
N ALA A 74 -5.35 1.63 -6.36
CA ALA A 74 -4.55 2.85 -6.48
C ALA A 74 -3.48 2.74 -7.58
N LEU A 75 -3.13 1.52 -7.99
CA LEU A 75 -2.15 1.21 -9.04
C LEU A 75 -2.38 -0.19 -9.58
N ILE A 76 -2.19 -0.38 -10.89
CA ILE A 76 -2.18 -1.68 -11.55
C ILE A 76 -0.81 -1.93 -12.17
N PHE A 77 -0.19 -3.04 -11.81
CA PHE A 77 0.89 -3.66 -12.56
C PHE A 77 0.30 -4.71 -13.50
N LEU A 78 0.43 -4.53 -14.81
CA LEU A 78 -0.27 -5.33 -15.81
C LEU A 78 0.70 -6.00 -16.79
N ASP A 79 0.76 -7.33 -16.80
CA ASP A 79 1.52 -8.06 -17.80
C ASP A 79 0.93 -7.86 -19.21
N ILE A 80 1.81 -7.70 -20.20
CA ILE A 80 1.39 -7.59 -21.61
C ILE A 80 0.95 -8.96 -22.15
N VAL A 81 1.70 -10.01 -21.80
CA VAL A 81 1.48 -11.35 -22.35
C VAL A 81 0.65 -12.15 -21.36
N LEU A 82 -0.66 -12.15 -21.56
CA LEU A 82 -1.62 -12.94 -20.78
C LEU A 82 -2.30 -13.98 -21.69
N PRO A 83 -2.68 -15.15 -21.16
CA PRO A 83 -3.51 -16.10 -21.88
C PRO A 83 -4.92 -15.53 -22.10
N GLY A 84 -5.49 -15.77 -23.28
CA GLY A 84 -6.83 -15.27 -23.63
C GLY A 84 -6.82 -13.82 -24.09
N MET A 85 -6.73 -12.88 -23.15
CA MET A 85 -6.77 -11.43 -23.44
C MET A 85 -5.40 -10.78 -23.29
N ASN A 86 -4.88 -10.20 -24.37
CA ASN A 86 -3.63 -9.42 -24.35
C ASN A 86 -3.73 -8.21 -23.39
N GLY A 87 -2.68 -7.95 -22.61
CA GLY A 87 -2.63 -6.82 -21.67
C GLY A 87 -2.85 -5.44 -22.32
N PHE A 88 -2.51 -5.26 -23.60
CA PHE A 88 -2.87 -4.03 -24.33
C PHE A 88 -4.38 -3.85 -24.49
N MET A 89 -5.13 -4.94 -24.64
CA MET A 89 -6.59 -4.90 -24.68
C MET A 89 -7.19 -4.58 -23.31
N VAL A 90 -6.63 -5.14 -22.25
CA VAL A 90 -6.99 -4.81 -20.86
C VAL A 90 -6.77 -3.32 -20.61
N LEU A 91 -5.57 -2.80 -20.91
CA LEU A 91 -5.23 -1.38 -20.79
C LEU A 91 -6.23 -0.50 -21.55
N ARG A 92 -6.51 -0.82 -22.82
CA ARG A 92 -7.44 -0.04 -23.63
C ARG A 92 -8.84 -0.03 -23.01
N THR A 93 -9.30 -1.17 -22.51
CA THR A 93 -10.64 -1.31 -21.91
C THR A 93 -10.75 -0.49 -20.62
N LEU A 94 -9.73 -0.56 -19.75
CA LEU A 94 -9.66 0.27 -18.54
C LEU A 94 -9.68 1.77 -18.89
N ARG A 95 -8.94 2.20 -19.91
CA ARG A 95 -8.91 3.61 -20.34
C ARG A 95 -10.23 4.12 -20.91
N HIS A 96 -11.09 3.25 -21.44
CA HIS A 96 -12.40 3.66 -21.98
C HIS A 96 -13.51 3.69 -20.92
N ASP A 97 -13.30 3.11 -19.74
CA ASP A 97 -14.29 3.07 -18.66
C ASP A 97 -14.09 4.26 -17.70
N GLU A 98 -15.16 5.03 -17.44
CA GLU A 98 -15.13 6.19 -16.52
C GLU A 98 -14.67 5.84 -15.11
N ARG A 99 -14.89 4.59 -14.68
CA ARG A 99 -14.58 4.16 -13.31
C ARG A 99 -13.11 3.82 -13.12
N THR A 100 -12.39 3.53 -14.20
CA THR A 100 -11.02 2.98 -14.15
C THR A 100 -10.02 3.74 -15.00
N ARG A 101 -10.47 4.68 -15.85
CA ARG A 101 -9.59 5.43 -16.77
C ARG A 101 -8.44 6.16 -16.10
N ASP A 102 -8.63 6.61 -14.87
CA ASP A 102 -7.64 7.42 -14.14
C ASP A 102 -6.68 6.58 -13.27
N ILE A 103 -6.98 5.29 -13.07
CA ILE A 103 -6.12 4.39 -12.30
C ILE A 103 -4.74 4.31 -12.97
N PRO A 104 -3.63 4.57 -12.26
CA PRO A 104 -2.32 4.46 -12.88
C PRO A 104 -2.00 3.01 -13.23
N ILE A 105 -1.43 2.79 -14.43
CA ILE A 105 -1.12 1.47 -14.97
C ILE A 105 0.35 1.43 -15.40
N VAL A 106 1.11 0.50 -14.83
CA VAL A 106 2.47 0.16 -15.23
C VAL A 106 2.43 -1.15 -16.00
N MET A 107 2.74 -1.10 -17.29
CA MET A 107 2.82 -2.31 -18.11
C MET A 107 4.09 -3.09 -17.76
N ILE A 108 3.99 -4.40 -17.62
CA ILE A 108 5.12 -5.29 -17.36
C ILE A 108 5.29 -6.25 -18.54
N SER A 109 6.52 -6.52 -18.97
CA SER A 109 6.78 -7.65 -19.87
C SER A 109 8.22 -8.15 -19.83
N GLY A 110 8.39 -9.46 -20.00
CA GLY A 110 9.68 -10.08 -20.30
C GLY A 110 9.88 -10.37 -21.79
N ASN A 111 8.84 -10.18 -22.62
CA ASN A 111 8.89 -10.48 -24.04
C ASN A 111 9.43 -9.27 -24.81
N ALA A 112 10.49 -9.49 -25.59
CA ALA A 112 11.18 -8.42 -26.33
C ALA A 112 10.27 -7.75 -27.38
N GLN A 113 9.46 -8.53 -28.11
CA GLN A 113 8.55 -8.01 -29.12
C GLN A 113 7.41 -7.21 -28.49
N ALA A 114 6.83 -7.69 -27.38
CA ALA A 114 5.82 -6.94 -26.62
C ALA A 114 6.39 -5.63 -26.08
N THR A 115 7.65 -5.65 -25.61
CA THR A 115 8.36 -4.45 -25.14
C THR A 115 8.57 -3.45 -26.28
N GLU A 116 9.01 -3.90 -27.45
CA GLU A 116 9.16 -3.04 -28.63
C GLU A 116 7.83 -2.42 -29.06
N GLN A 117 6.76 -3.23 -29.11
CA GLN A 117 5.41 -2.74 -29.40
C GLN A 117 4.99 -1.65 -28.42
N PHE A 118 5.27 -1.81 -27.12
CA PHE A 118 4.97 -0.80 -26.12
C PHE A 118 5.62 0.56 -26.43
N TYR A 119 6.87 0.57 -26.89
CA TYR A 119 7.58 1.82 -27.19
C TYR A 119 7.18 2.43 -28.54
N VAL A 120 6.83 1.60 -29.52
CA VAL A 120 6.43 2.07 -30.86
C VAL A 120 5.02 2.64 -30.85
N GLN A 121 4.11 2.00 -30.10
CA GLN A 121 2.71 2.39 -30.05
C GLN A 121 2.50 3.23 -28.80
N ARG A 122 1.95 4.45 -28.94
CA ARG A 122 1.62 5.35 -27.82
C ARG A 122 0.44 4.82 -27.00
N PHE A 123 0.60 3.66 -26.37
CA PHE A 123 -0.39 3.10 -25.48
C PHE A 123 -0.50 4.02 -24.26
N GLY A 124 -1.72 4.41 -23.88
CA GLY A 124 -2.00 5.33 -22.77
C GLY A 124 -1.69 4.77 -21.37
N ALA A 125 -0.68 3.92 -21.25
CA ALA A 125 -0.12 3.50 -19.97
C ALA A 125 0.82 4.57 -19.41
N ASP A 126 1.05 4.51 -18.12
CA ASP A 126 1.71 5.60 -17.39
C ASP A 126 3.21 5.34 -17.20
N ASP A 127 3.60 4.07 -17.16
CA ASP A 127 4.99 3.65 -17.17
C ASP A 127 5.09 2.20 -17.71
N PHE A 128 6.32 1.73 -17.86
CA PHE A 128 6.64 0.36 -18.23
C PHE A 128 7.79 -0.18 -17.38
N MET A 129 7.74 -1.49 -17.09
CA MET A 129 8.76 -2.20 -16.34
C MET A 129 9.11 -3.54 -17.03
N LYS A 130 10.37 -3.71 -17.39
CA LYS A 130 10.85 -4.94 -18.01
C LYS A 130 11.05 -6.05 -16.97
N LYS A 131 10.73 -7.30 -17.31
CA LYS A 131 11.12 -8.50 -16.54
C LYS A 131 12.50 -9.02 -17.00
N PRO A 132 13.34 -9.57 -16.12
CA PRO A 132 13.18 -9.64 -14.67
C PRO A 132 13.36 -8.26 -14.03
N PHE A 133 12.74 -8.06 -12.87
CA PHE A 133 12.84 -6.82 -12.11
C PHE A 133 13.25 -7.04 -10.65
N GLY A 134 13.87 -6.04 -10.05
CA GLY A 134 14.25 -5.99 -8.64
C GLY A 134 13.44 -4.97 -7.83
N ARG A 135 13.68 -4.93 -6.52
CA ARG A 135 13.04 -3.99 -5.59
C ARG A 135 13.17 -2.53 -6.06
N ALA A 136 14.38 -2.11 -6.44
CA ALA A 136 14.65 -0.73 -6.84
C ALA A 136 13.76 -0.30 -8.03
N GLU A 137 13.67 -1.14 -9.06
CA GLU A 137 12.89 -0.82 -10.26
C GLU A 137 11.39 -0.68 -9.96
N VAL A 138 10.82 -1.56 -9.13
CA VAL A 138 9.41 -1.49 -8.71
C VAL A 138 9.12 -0.15 -8.03
N PHE A 139 9.92 0.21 -7.04
CA PHE A 139 9.70 1.43 -6.26
C PHE A 139 10.07 2.70 -7.03
N ASP A 140 10.97 2.64 -8.01
CA ASP A 140 11.21 3.74 -8.93
C ASP A 140 9.98 4.04 -9.80
N ARG A 141 9.22 3.03 -10.26
CA ARG A 141 7.97 3.25 -11.02
C ARG A 141 6.92 3.93 -10.14
N ILE A 142 6.72 3.42 -8.92
CA ILE A 142 5.80 3.99 -7.92
C ILE A 142 6.18 5.45 -7.64
N ARG A 143 7.46 5.72 -7.36
CA ARG A 143 7.96 7.08 -7.10
C ARG A 143 7.66 8.04 -8.24
N ARG A 144 7.94 7.65 -9.50
CA ARG A 144 7.62 8.48 -10.68
C ARG A 144 6.12 8.79 -10.80
N LEU A 145 5.25 7.82 -10.47
CA LEU A 145 3.81 8.03 -10.49
C LEU A 145 3.35 9.02 -9.41
N VAL A 146 3.95 8.96 -8.22
CA VAL A 146 3.66 9.94 -7.17
C VAL A 146 4.19 11.32 -7.53
N GLU A 147 5.43 11.42 -8.01
CA GLU A 147 6.06 12.69 -8.43
C GLU A 147 5.29 13.38 -9.57
N SER A 148 4.68 12.60 -10.47
CA SER A 148 3.83 13.11 -11.54
C SER A 148 2.39 13.41 -11.13
N GLY A 149 2.03 13.18 -9.85
CA GLY A 149 0.67 13.37 -9.33
C GLY A 149 -0.34 12.31 -9.79
N ARG A 150 0.11 11.24 -10.45
CA ARG A 150 -0.72 10.14 -10.93
C ARG A 150 -1.11 9.15 -9.85
N MET A 151 -0.42 9.19 -8.71
CA MET A 151 -0.74 8.40 -7.53
C MET A 151 -0.62 9.28 -6.28
N VAL A 152 -1.55 9.14 -5.34
CA VAL A 152 -1.59 9.95 -4.12
C VAL A 152 -0.41 9.59 -3.22
N ALA A 153 0.40 10.59 -2.88
CA ALA A 153 1.46 10.45 -1.89
C ALA A 153 0.85 10.18 -0.51
N ARG A 154 1.49 9.31 0.28
CA ARG A 154 1.26 9.23 1.71
C ARG A 154 1.48 10.61 2.30
N GLN A 155 0.41 11.21 2.84
CA GLN A 155 0.58 12.30 3.78
C GLN A 155 1.36 11.69 4.96
N GLU A 156 2.61 12.11 5.17
CA GLU A 156 3.24 11.88 6.46
C GLU A 156 2.29 12.46 7.48
N SER A 157 1.65 11.58 8.26
CA SER A 157 0.76 11.96 9.35
C SER A 157 1.34 13.17 10.06
N VAL A 158 0.57 14.27 10.10
CA VAL A 158 0.87 15.53 10.81
C VAL A 158 1.10 15.33 12.33
N SER A 159 1.19 14.08 12.79
CA SER A 159 1.23 13.66 14.19
C SER A 159 2.61 13.70 14.88
N ALA A 160 3.71 14.02 14.18
CA ALA A 160 5.01 14.18 14.85
C ALA A 160 5.35 15.64 15.21
N ALA A 161 4.74 16.63 14.54
CA ALA A 161 5.00 18.05 14.81
C ALA A 161 4.05 18.65 15.86
N ALA A 162 2.84 18.10 16.02
CA ALA A 162 1.83 18.66 16.92
C ALA A 162 2.06 18.35 18.42
N VAL A 163 2.99 17.47 18.78
CA VAL A 163 3.31 17.18 20.19
C VAL A 163 4.49 18.01 20.72
N SER A 164 5.10 18.87 19.89
CA SER A 164 6.27 19.69 20.26
C SER A 164 5.96 21.19 20.34
N SER A 165 4.68 21.58 20.30
CA SER A 165 4.28 22.99 20.42
C SER A 165 3.13 23.22 21.40
N MET A 166 3.03 22.43 22.47
CA MET A 166 2.30 22.90 23.64
C MET A 166 3.24 23.82 24.41
N SER A 167 2.79 25.05 24.61
CA SER A 167 3.51 26.03 25.42
C SER A 167 3.57 25.57 26.88
N GLU A 168 4.60 25.98 27.63
CA GLU A 168 4.69 25.72 29.08
C GLU A 168 3.44 26.20 29.83
N GLU A 169 2.77 27.22 29.31
CA GLU A 169 1.51 27.77 29.84
C GLU A 169 0.34 26.79 29.71
N GLU A 170 0.23 26.03 28.62
CA GLU A 170 -0.84 25.04 28.44
C GLU A 170 -0.61 23.79 29.32
N MET A 171 0.65 23.43 29.56
CA MET A 171 1.00 22.35 30.50
C MET A 171 0.70 22.75 31.95
N ALA A 172 0.94 24.01 32.31
CA ALA A 172 0.64 24.55 33.63
C ALA A 172 -0.86 24.76 33.88
N ALA A 173 -1.68 24.80 32.83
CA ALA A 173 -3.13 24.97 32.91
C ALA A 173 -3.92 23.66 33.09
N ILE A 174 -3.24 22.51 33.13
CA ILE A 174 -3.89 21.22 33.43
C ILE A 174 -4.26 21.23 34.93
N PRO A 175 -5.56 21.21 35.29
CA PRO A 175 -5.93 21.10 36.69
C PRO A 175 -5.46 19.74 37.21
N ASP A 176 -4.73 19.76 38.32
CA ASP A 176 -4.30 18.57 39.04
C ASP A 176 -5.53 17.86 39.61
N VAL A 177 -6.18 17.05 38.78
CA VAL A 177 -7.21 16.13 39.25
C VAL A 177 -6.46 15.03 39.97
N ALA A 178 -6.30 15.22 41.28
CA ALA A 178 -5.87 14.17 42.17
C ALA A 178 -6.72 12.92 41.86
N MET A 179 -6.05 11.87 41.38
CA MET A 179 -6.62 10.53 41.41
C MET A 179 -7.08 10.27 42.85
N PRO A 180 -8.36 9.96 43.12
CA PRO A 180 -8.77 9.69 44.48
C PRO A 180 -7.94 8.52 45.02
N ASP A 181 -7.44 8.68 46.24
CA ASP A 181 -6.69 7.63 46.92
C ASP A 181 -7.55 6.36 46.97
N PRO A 182 -6.97 5.17 46.74
CA PRO A 182 -7.72 3.91 46.73
C PRO A 182 -8.38 3.58 48.08
N GLU A 183 -8.13 4.38 49.13
CA GLU A 183 -8.73 4.25 50.46
C GLU A 183 -10.04 5.04 50.63
N ASP A 184 -10.41 5.93 49.70
CA ASP A 184 -11.63 6.77 49.78
C ASP A 184 -12.92 6.09 49.31
N VAL A 185 -12.88 4.79 49.01
CA VAL A 185 -14.09 3.93 48.89
C VAL A 185 -14.54 3.48 50.29
N GLY A 186 -14.92 4.46 51.11
CA GLY A 186 -15.53 4.27 52.43
C GLY A 186 -16.96 3.73 52.31
N GLY A 187 -17.25 2.65 53.04
CA GLY A 187 -18.47 1.87 52.95
C GLY A 187 -19.76 2.60 53.36
N VAL A 188 -20.86 2.09 52.83
CA VAL A 188 -22.21 2.29 53.34
C VAL A 188 -22.69 0.97 53.96
N ASP A 189 -22.50 0.87 55.27
CA ASP A 189 -23.32 0.05 56.16
C ASP A 189 -24.29 0.99 56.90
N GLY A 190 -25.52 0.53 57.14
CA GLY A 190 -26.52 1.27 57.89
C GLY A 190 -27.96 0.89 57.56
N GLY A 191 -28.39 -0.28 58.02
CA GLY A 191 -29.79 -0.68 58.00
C GLY A 191 -30.69 0.15 58.94
N MET A 192 -32.02 0.06 58.73
CA MET A 192 -33.00 0.41 59.75
C MET A 192 -34.37 -0.30 59.52
N ARG A 193 -34.58 -1.34 60.36
CA ARG A 193 -35.78 -1.69 61.16
C ARG A 193 -37.07 -2.22 60.51
N ASP A 194 -37.45 -3.38 61.08
CA ASP A 194 -38.75 -4.02 61.24
C ASP A 194 -39.98 -3.09 61.34
N GLU A 195 -41.09 -3.55 60.75
CA GLU A 195 -42.38 -3.66 61.46
C GLU A 195 -43.30 -4.67 60.73
N ALA A 196 -43.61 -5.77 61.41
CA ALA A 196 -44.78 -6.60 61.14
C ALA A 196 -46.02 -5.99 61.83
N PRO A 197 -47.26 -6.30 61.42
CA PRO A 197 -47.91 -7.48 62.02
C PRO A 197 -48.93 -8.25 61.14
N ARG A 198 -49.04 -9.54 61.49
CA ARG A 198 -50.19 -10.49 61.49
C ARG A 198 -51.51 -10.05 60.82
N VAL A 199 -52.10 -10.92 59.98
CA VAL A 199 -53.05 -12.00 60.35
C VAL A 199 -52.90 -13.15 59.36
#